data_AF-A0A821M903-F1
#
_entry.id   AF-A0A821M903-F1
#
_cell.length_a   1.000
_cell.length_b   1.000
_cell.length_c   1.000
_cell.angle_alpha   90.00
_cell.angle_beta   90.00
_cell.angle_gamma   90.00
#
_symmetry.space_group_name_H-M   'P 1'
#
loop_
_entity.id
_entity.type
_entity.pdbx_description
1 polymer ?
#
loop_
_entity_poly.entity_id
_entity_poly.type
_entity_poly.pdbx_seq_one_letter_code
_entity_poly.pdbx_strand_id
1 'polypeptide(L)'
;MKGQSYSSISFATPSPKQYSETMLHAQQNHATNALRSESKIIPACLPTPNPSSPNFASRFRTDIVQLVETSNIHKHSDTCYKYWNANRGDKKTCRMRMPRKLVSNSTIDPATGDICMRRSDPWINNFNDYLITACRSNMDIKFIWSGSDAKALVYYITDYVTKT
;
A
#
# COMPACT_ATOMS: atom_id res chain seq x y z
N MET A 1 25.81 18.99 -57.73
CA MET A 1 26.94 18.95 -56.78
C MET A 1 27.16 20.36 -56.22
N LYS A 2 26.82 20.59 -54.95
CA LYS A 2 27.24 21.77 -54.17
C LYS A 2 27.47 21.29 -52.73
N GLY A 3 28.69 21.48 -52.23
CA GLY A 3 29.08 21.17 -50.86
C GLY A 3 28.89 22.36 -49.92
N GLN A 4 28.81 22.09 -48.62
CA GLN A 4 29.07 23.04 -47.54
C GLN A 4 29.93 22.35 -46.48
N SER A 5 30.96 23.07 -46.04
CA SER A 5 31.94 22.69 -45.02
C SER A 5 31.42 22.99 -43.60
N TYR A 6 31.86 22.21 -42.61
CA TYR A 6 31.62 22.47 -41.19
C TYR A 6 32.89 23.02 -40.53
N SER A 7 32.74 24.06 -39.71
CA SER A 7 33.76 24.66 -38.85
C SER A 7 33.85 23.93 -37.50
N SER A 8 35.07 23.67 -37.01
CA SER A 8 35.35 23.09 -35.70
C SER A 8 35.20 24.12 -34.56
N ILE A 9 34.46 23.76 -33.50
CA ILE A 9 34.39 24.50 -32.23
C ILE A 9 35.28 23.76 -31.22
N SER A 10 36.28 24.44 -30.68
CA SER A 10 37.13 23.96 -29.59
C SER A 10 36.52 24.30 -28.23
N PHE A 11 36.39 23.31 -27.35
CA PHE A 11 35.98 23.50 -25.95
C PHE A 11 37.21 23.36 -25.04
N ALA A 12 37.45 24.36 -24.19
CA ALA A 12 38.47 24.33 -23.15
C ALA A 12 38.05 23.39 -22.01
N THR A 13 38.93 22.49 -21.59
CA THR A 13 38.72 21.61 -20.43
C THR A 13 39.31 22.26 -19.16
N PRO A 14 38.57 22.29 -18.02
CA PRO A 14 39.09 22.83 -16.77
C PRO A 14 40.04 21.85 -16.05
N SER A 15 40.92 22.41 -15.21
CA SER A 15 42.09 21.71 -14.64
C SER A 15 41.76 20.68 -13.53
N PRO A 16 42.63 19.67 -13.30
CA PRO A 16 42.28 18.45 -12.55
C PRO A 16 42.14 18.58 -11.02
N LYS A 17 42.52 19.72 -10.42
CA LYS A 17 42.70 19.81 -8.95
C LYS A 17 41.44 20.17 -8.15
N GLN A 18 40.35 20.57 -8.81
CA GLN A 18 39.12 21.01 -8.12
C GLN A 18 38.10 19.88 -7.88
N TYR A 19 38.32 18.70 -8.46
CA TYR A 19 37.36 17.59 -8.41
C TYR A 19 37.50 16.68 -7.18
N SER A 20 38.62 16.72 -6.45
CA SER A 20 38.87 15.77 -5.34
C SER A 20 38.24 16.21 -4.01
N GLU A 21 38.39 17.47 -3.61
CA GLU A 21 37.87 17.99 -2.33
C GLU A 21 36.33 18.03 -2.29
N THR A 22 35.69 18.35 -3.41
CA THR A 22 34.23 18.34 -3.56
C THR A 22 33.66 16.92 -3.49
N MET A 23 34.37 15.93 -4.03
CA MET A 23 33.96 14.52 -3.99
C MET A 23 34.11 13.93 -2.59
N LEU A 24 35.18 14.28 -1.86
CA LEU A 24 35.39 13.87 -0.46
C LEU A 24 34.32 14.46 0.49
N HIS A 25 34.01 15.75 0.35
CA HIS A 25 32.94 16.39 1.12
C HIS A 25 31.56 15.83 0.78
N ALA A 26 31.27 15.55 -0.50
CA ALA A 26 30.02 14.90 -0.90
C ALA A 26 29.90 13.50 -0.28
N GLN A 27 30.96 12.69 -0.33
CA GLN A 27 30.99 11.35 0.26
C GLN A 27 30.81 11.38 1.79
N GLN A 28 31.43 12.34 2.49
CA GLN A 28 31.28 12.52 3.93
C GLN A 28 29.87 13.02 4.32
N ASN A 29 29.25 13.88 3.50
CA ASN A 29 27.87 14.33 3.70
C ASN A 29 26.83 13.25 3.38
N HIS A 30 27.11 12.36 2.41
CA HIS A 30 26.28 11.19 2.14
C HIS A 30 26.39 10.13 3.24
N ALA A 31 27.58 9.89 3.77
CA ALA A 31 27.81 8.97 4.88
C ALA A 31 27.20 9.46 6.22
N THR A 32 27.26 10.77 6.49
CA THR A 32 26.68 11.36 7.71
C THR A 32 25.15 11.49 7.64
N ASN A 33 24.55 11.70 6.46
CA ASN A 33 23.10 11.63 6.28
C ASN A 33 22.55 10.19 6.31
N ALA A 34 23.33 9.19 5.88
CA ALA A 34 22.94 7.78 5.99
C ALA A 34 22.89 7.29 7.45
N LEU A 35 23.66 7.92 8.35
CA LEU A 35 23.67 7.61 9.78
C LEU A 35 22.64 8.41 10.60
N ARG A 36 21.83 9.28 9.96
CA ARG A 36 20.78 10.08 10.60
C ARG A 36 19.35 9.79 10.13
N SER A 37 19.18 8.77 9.30
CA SER A 37 17.87 8.17 9.11
C SER A 37 17.62 7.26 10.32
N GLU A 38 16.98 7.78 11.36
CA GLU A 38 16.30 6.90 12.34
C GLU A 38 15.53 5.87 11.53
N SER A 39 15.94 4.59 11.63
CA SER A 39 15.30 3.51 10.91
C SER A 39 13.86 3.45 11.40
N LYS A 40 12.94 4.10 10.67
CA LYS A 40 11.53 4.18 11.02
C LYS A 40 11.02 2.74 11.11
N ILE A 41 10.91 2.23 12.34
CA ILE A 41 10.59 0.83 12.58
C ILE A 41 9.22 0.57 11.96
N ILE A 42 9.14 -0.46 11.12
CA ILE A 42 7.91 -0.80 10.43
C ILE A 42 6.90 -1.25 11.49
N PRO A 43 5.71 -0.64 11.59
CA PRO A 43 4.73 -1.01 12.61
C PRO A 43 4.43 -2.51 12.59
N ALA A 44 4.37 -3.14 11.42
CA ALA A 44 4.14 -4.58 11.28
C ALA A 44 5.15 -5.47 12.04
N CYS A 45 6.37 -5.00 12.30
CA CYS A 45 7.42 -5.74 12.99
C CYS A 45 7.48 -5.48 14.51
N LEU A 46 6.66 -4.57 15.03
CA LEU A 46 6.61 -4.27 16.46
C LEU A 46 5.76 -5.30 17.22
N PRO A 47 6.03 -5.55 18.51
CA PRO A 47 5.16 -6.37 19.33
C PRO A 47 3.83 -5.65 19.62
N THR A 48 2.79 -6.43 19.91
CA THR A 48 1.52 -5.87 20.40
C THR A 48 1.72 -5.13 21.72
N PRO A 49 1.02 -4.01 21.95
CA PRO A 49 1.07 -3.30 23.23
C PRO A 49 0.67 -4.20 24.41
N ASN A 50 1.41 -4.13 25.52
CA ASN A 50 1.13 -4.93 26.72
C ASN A 50 -0.22 -4.50 27.36
N PRO A 51 -1.20 -5.43 27.48
CA PRO A 51 -2.51 -5.16 28.10
C PRO A 51 -2.45 -4.65 29.54
N SER A 52 -1.44 -5.08 30.31
CA SER A 52 -1.27 -4.70 31.72
C SER A 52 -0.64 -3.32 31.91
N SER A 53 -0.27 -2.63 30.83
CA SER A 53 0.32 -1.28 30.91
C SER A 53 -0.75 -0.24 31.27
N PRO A 54 -0.46 0.74 32.15
CA PRO A 54 -1.42 1.78 32.51
C PRO A 54 -1.87 2.64 31.30
N ASN A 55 -1.05 2.71 30.25
CA ASN A 55 -1.35 3.45 29.02
C ASN A 55 -1.81 2.55 27.86
N PHE A 56 -2.27 1.32 28.14
CA PHE A 56 -2.60 0.33 27.11
C PHE A 56 -3.61 0.87 26.09
N ALA A 57 -4.73 1.44 26.52
CA ALA A 57 -5.79 1.89 25.61
C ALA A 57 -5.30 2.92 24.57
N SER A 58 -4.51 3.90 25.01
CA SER A 58 -3.93 4.92 24.13
C SER A 58 -2.91 4.32 23.16
N ARG A 59 -2.02 3.46 23.67
CA ARG A 59 -1.01 2.78 22.84
C ARG A 59 -1.63 1.83 21.83
N PHE A 60 -2.67 1.10 22.24
CA PHE A 60 -3.41 0.17 21.39
C PHE A 60 -4.09 0.90 20.24
N ARG A 61 -4.80 2.00 20.53
CA ARG A 61 -5.39 2.85 19.48
C ARG A 61 -4.34 3.41 18.53
N THR A 62 -3.22 3.88 19.06
CA THR A 62 -2.12 4.43 18.25
C THR A 62 -1.52 3.36 17.33
N ASP A 63 -1.29 2.15 17.86
CA ASP A 63 -0.78 1.01 17.10
C ASP A 63 -1.74 0.61 15.97
N ILE A 64 -3.05 0.57 16.23
CA ILE A 64 -4.07 0.30 15.20
C ILE A 64 -4.01 1.34 14.08
N VAL A 65 -3.99 2.64 14.42
CA VAL A 65 -3.94 3.70 13.41
C VAL A 65 -2.71 3.54 12.53
N GLN A 66 -1.53 3.31 13.14
CA GLN A 66 -0.30 3.09 12.40
C GLN A 66 -0.39 1.86 11.48
N LEU A 67 -0.89 0.73 11.98
CA LEU A 67 -1.05 -0.50 11.18
C LEU A 67 -2.03 -0.31 10.02
N VAL A 68 -3.14 0.38 10.26
CA VAL A 68 -4.15 0.64 9.22
C VAL A 68 -3.56 1.50 8.11
N GLU A 69 -2.88 2.59 8.48
CA GLU A 69 -2.27 3.51 7.52
C GLU A 69 -1.16 2.85 6.70
N THR A 70 -0.35 1.98 7.32
CA THR A 70 0.74 1.31 6.61
C THR A 70 0.29 0.14 5.78
N SER A 71 -0.68 -0.65 6.28
CA SER A 71 -0.95 -2.00 5.75
C SER A 71 -2.37 -2.21 5.22
N ASN A 72 -3.37 -1.41 5.61
CA ASN A 72 -4.77 -1.59 5.18
C ASN A 72 -5.29 -0.52 4.21
N ILE A 73 -4.52 0.53 3.93
CA ILE A 73 -4.86 1.49 2.88
C ILE A 73 -4.41 0.92 1.53
N HIS A 74 -5.38 0.77 0.64
CA HIS A 74 -5.12 0.33 -0.73
C HIS A 74 -4.33 1.39 -1.50
N LYS A 75 -3.19 0.97 -2.06
CA LYS A 75 -2.40 1.77 -2.98
C LYS A 75 -2.38 1.05 -4.33
N HIS A 76 -2.67 1.77 -5.40
CA HIS A 76 -2.64 1.16 -6.72
C HIS A 76 -1.24 0.66 -7.07
N SER A 77 -1.20 -0.53 -7.65
CA SER A 77 -0.02 -1.15 -8.26
C SER A 77 -0.44 -1.76 -9.60
N ASP A 78 0.53 -2.24 -10.38
CA ASP A 78 0.25 -2.85 -11.68
C ASP A 78 -0.73 -4.03 -11.58
N THR A 79 -0.71 -4.75 -10.46
CA THR A 79 -1.63 -5.86 -10.17
C THR A 79 -3.11 -5.44 -10.12
N CYS A 80 -3.39 -4.17 -9.82
CA CYS A 80 -4.75 -3.63 -9.80
C CYS A 80 -5.41 -3.69 -11.17
N TYR A 81 -4.61 -3.64 -12.23
CA TYR A 81 -5.09 -3.55 -13.60
C TYR A 81 -4.71 -4.79 -14.42
N LYS A 82 -4.34 -5.89 -13.75
CA LYS A 82 -3.96 -7.17 -14.38
C LYS A 82 -4.97 -7.65 -15.44
N TYR A 83 -6.26 -7.42 -15.21
CA TYR A 83 -7.34 -7.86 -16.11
C TYR A 83 -7.84 -6.75 -17.03
N TRP A 84 -7.33 -5.53 -16.88
CA TRP A 84 -7.70 -4.44 -17.76
C TRP A 84 -6.93 -4.55 -19.07
N ASN A 85 -7.64 -4.37 -20.18
CA ASN A 85 -7.05 -4.36 -21.51
C ASN A 85 -7.62 -3.18 -22.30
N ALA A 86 -6.74 -2.24 -22.67
CA ALA A 86 -7.12 -1.04 -23.43
C ALA A 86 -7.80 -1.35 -24.77
N ASN A 87 -7.45 -2.47 -25.40
CA ASN A 87 -7.97 -2.86 -26.71
C ASN A 87 -9.40 -3.44 -26.65
N ARG A 88 -9.89 -3.76 -25.45
CA ARG A 88 -11.27 -4.26 -25.26
C ARG A 88 -12.30 -3.14 -25.11
N GLY A 89 -11.85 -1.89 -25.00
CA GLY A 89 -12.72 -0.75 -24.70
C GLY A 89 -13.25 -0.74 -23.26
N ASP A 90 -12.77 -1.66 -22.42
CA ASP A 90 -13.22 -1.77 -21.02
C ASP A 90 -12.73 -0.59 -20.19
N LYS A 91 -13.60 -0.11 -19.29
CA LYS A 91 -13.23 0.88 -18.29
C LYS A 91 -12.08 0.34 -17.44
N LYS A 92 -11.09 1.17 -17.17
CA LYS A 92 -9.99 0.85 -16.26
C LYS A 92 -10.50 0.73 -14.82
N THR A 93 -10.88 -0.49 -14.42
CA THR A 93 -11.38 -0.80 -13.08
C THR A 93 -10.34 -1.53 -12.25
N CYS A 94 -10.21 -1.12 -10.99
CA CYS A 94 -9.34 -1.82 -10.05
C CYS A 94 -9.89 -3.23 -9.75
N ARG A 95 -9.06 -4.26 -9.89
CA ARG A 95 -9.35 -5.66 -9.53
C ARG A 95 -9.86 -5.78 -8.08
N MET A 96 -9.34 -4.95 -7.17
CA MET A 96 -9.70 -4.90 -5.75
C MET A 96 -10.95 -4.07 -5.48
N ARG A 97 -11.60 -3.54 -6.53
CA ARG A 97 -12.85 -2.75 -6.49
C ARG A 97 -12.74 -1.45 -5.70
N MET A 98 -11.58 -0.77 -5.82
CA MET A 98 -11.33 0.56 -5.26
C MET A 98 -11.59 1.67 -6.29
N PRO A 99 -12.12 2.84 -5.89
CA PRO A 99 -12.63 3.19 -4.55
C PRO A 99 -13.95 2.47 -4.21
N ARG A 100 -14.11 2.06 -2.94
CA ARG A 100 -15.37 1.47 -2.46
C ARG A 100 -16.41 2.55 -2.17
N LYS A 101 -17.69 2.21 -2.29
CA LYS A 101 -18.81 3.10 -1.93
C LYS A 101 -18.76 3.42 -0.42
N LEU A 102 -18.85 4.70 -0.06
CA LEU A 102 -18.99 5.14 1.33
C LEU A 102 -20.39 4.78 1.86
N VAL A 103 -20.45 4.42 3.14
CA VAL A 103 -21.68 4.02 3.81
C VAL A 103 -21.70 4.71 5.17
N SER A 104 -22.70 5.55 5.43
CA SER A 104 -22.75 6.37 6.64
C SER A 104 -23.06 5.59 7.92
N ASN A 105 -23.87 4.54 7.82
CA ASN A 105 -24.31 3.72 8.95
C ASN A 105 -24.29 2.23 8.60
N SER A 106 -24.02 1.38 9.59
CA SER A 106 -24.13 -0.06 9.40
C SER A 106 -25.60 -0.45 9.37
N THR A 107 -26.03 -1.20 8.35
CA THR A 107 -27.41 -1.64 8.15
C THR A 107 -27.46 -3.09 7.75
N ILE A 108 -28.60 -3.74 7.99
CA ILE A 108 -28.91 -5.07 7.47
C ILE A 108 -30.05 -4.88 6.47
N ASP A 109 -29.88 -5.38 5.25
CA ASP A 109 -30.95 -5.41 4.26
C ASP A 109 -32.02 -6.42 4.72
N PRO A 110 -33.28 -6.00 4.97
CA PRO A 110 -34.31 -6.90 5.46
C PRO A 110 -34.76 -7.93 4.42
N ALA A 111 -34.55 -7.68 3.12
CA ALA A 111 -34.96 -8.58 2.05
C ALA A 111 -33.90 -9.65 1.76
N THR A 112 -32.62 -9.28 1.76
CA THR A 112 -31.52 -10.22 1.44
C THR A 112 -30.80 -10.75 2.68
N GLY A 113 -30.93 -10.06 3.82
CA GLY A 113 -30.13 -10.30 5.02
C GLY A 113 -28.70 -9.75 4.93
N ASP A 114 -28.36 -9.00 3.88
CA ASP A 114 -26.99 -8.55 3.66
C ASP A 114 -26.57 -7.49 4.69
N ILE A 115 -25.41 -7.72 5.31
CA ILE A 115 -24.84 -6.79 6.28
C ILE A 115 -23.95 -5.78 5.55
N CYS A 116 -24.42 -4.53 5.51
CA CYS A 116 -23.66 -3.39 5.02
C CYS A 116 -22.99 -2.68 6.20
N MET A 117 -21.67 -2.74 6.29
CA MET A 117 -20.93 -2.03 7.34
C MET A 117 -20.69 -0.57 6.98
N ARG A 118 -20.74 0.31 7.99
CA ARG A 118 -20.31 1.71 7.88
C ARG A 118 -18.89 1.78 7.32
N ARG A 119 -18.70 2.64 6.32
CA ARG A 119 -17.41 2.91 5.68
C ARG A 119 -17.22 4.42 5.58
N SER A 120 -16.23 4.94 6.31
CA SER A 120 -15.85 6.36 6.30
C SER A 120 -14.75 6.69 5.29
N ASP A 121 -13.94 5.72 4.88
CA ASP A 121 -12.87 5.90 3.90
C ASP A 121 -13.02 4.89 2.76
N PRO A 122 -12.95 5.30 1.48
CA PRO A 122 -13.20 4.41 0.35
C PRO A 122 -11.97 3.55 -0.03
N TRP A 123 -10.81 3.82 0.54
CA TRP A 123 -9.52 3.16 0.26
C TRP A 123 -9.06 2.22 1.37
N ILE A 124 -9.73 2.23 2.52
CA ILE A 124 -9.45 1.32 3.63
C ILE A 124 -10.21 0.01 3.45
N ASN A 125 -9.51 -1.12 3.57
CA ASN A 125 -10.15 -2.43 3.67
C ASN A 125 -10.84 -2.59 5.02
N ASN A 126 -11.86 -3.46 5.08
CA ASN A 126 -12.51 -3.76 6.35
C ASN A 126 -11.55 -4.53 7.26
N PHE A 127 -11.38 -4.06 8.49
CA PHE A 127 -10.53 -4.70 9.48
C PHE A 127 -11.23 -4.78 10.84
N ASN A 128 -10.65 -5.60 11.72
CA ASN A 128 -11.03 -5.71 13.12
C ASN A 128 -9.81 -5.32 13.96
N ASP A 129 -10.04 -4.48 14.98
CA ASP A 129 -9.00 -3.89 15.83
C ASP A 129 -8.10 -4.93 16.53
N TYR A 130 -8.67 -6.06 16.94
CA TYR A 130 -7.91 -7.11 17.63
C TYR A 130 -7.15 -8.00 16.64
N LEU A 131 -7.79 -8.34 15.52
CA LEU A 131 -7.14 -9.17 14.51
C LEU A 131 -6.02 -8.42 13.78
N ILE A 132 -6.17 -7.12 13.50
CA ILE A 132 -5.11 -6.34 12.86
C ILE A 132 -3.90 -6.20 13.78
N THR A 133 -4.10 -6.03 15.09
CA THR A 133 -3.01 -5.95 16.06
C THR A 133 -2.32 -7.31 16.25
N ALA A 134 -3.06 -8.42 16.19
CA ALA A 134 -2.51 -9.76 16.26
C ALA A 134 -1.74 -10.17 14.98
N CYS A 135 -2.34 -9.97 13.80
CA CYS A 135 -1.79 -10.39 12.51
C CYS A 135 -0.80 -9.38 11.90
N ARG A 136 -0.89 -8.11 12.31
CA ARG A 136 -0.02 -6.98 11.90
C ARG A 136 0.16 -6.79 10.39
N SER A 137 -0.82 -7.23 9.61
CA SER A 137 -0.78 -7.28 8.14
C SER A 137 -2.10 -6.83 7.53
N ASN A 138 -2.13 -6.69 6.19
CA ASN A 138 -3.34 -6.32 5.46
C ASN A 138 -4.46 -7.33 5.75
N MET A 139 -5.65 -6.82 6.05
CA MET A 139 -6.86 -7.60 6.30
C MET A 139 -7.99 -7.15 5.38
N ASP A 140 -8.77 -8.11 4.89
CA ASP A 140 -10.02 -7.83 4.16
C ASP A 140 -11.13 -8.72 4.73
N ILE A 141 -11.82 -8.22 5.76
CA ILE A 141 -12.88 -8.96 6.45
C ILE A 141 -14.23 -8.69 5.79
N LYS A 142 -14.91 -9.78 5.44
CA LYS A 142 -16.25 -9.77 4.84
C LYS A 142 -17.16 -10.75 5.55
N PHE A 143 -18.37 -10.28 5.90
CA PHE A 143 -19.45 -11.15 6.36
C PHE A 143 -20.02 -11.94 5.19
N ILE A 144 -20.22 -13.23 5.41
CA ILE A 144 -20.81 -14.16 4.45
C ILE A 144 -22.10 -14.66 5.06
N TRP A 145 -23.23 -14.13 4.58
CA TRP A 145 -24.55 -14.43 5.12
C TRP A 145 -25.43 -15.14 4.09
N SER A 146 -25.32 -14.78 2.81
CA SER A 146 -26.12 -15.39 1.75
C SER A 146 -25.54 -16.75 1.30
N GLY A 147 -26.43 -17.68 0.92
CA GLY A 147 -26.01 -18.98 0.35
C GLY A 147 -25.23 -18.83 -0.96
N SER A 148 -25.52 -17.79 -1.74
CA SER A 148 -24.77 -17.44 -2.95
C SER A 148 -23.34 -17.00 -2.64
N ASP A 149 -23.14 -16.15 -1.63
CA ASP A 149 -21.79 -15.71 -1.22
C ASP A 149 -21.00 -16.87 -0.63
N ALA A 150 -21.64 -17.70 0.19
CA ALA A 150 -21.03 -18.90 0.75
C ALA A 150 -20.57 -19.86 -0.36
N LYS A 151 -21.44 -20.12 -1.34
CA LYS A 151 -21.11 -20.96 -2.49
C LYS A 151 -19.94 -20.37 -3.29
N ALA A 152 -19.97 -19.07 -3.60
CA ALA A 152 -18.89 -18.41 -4.32
C ALA A 152 -17.56 -18.46 -3.56
N LEU A 153 -17.58 -18.29 -2.24
CA LEU A 153 -16.41 -18.40 -1.39
C LEU A 153 -15.82 -19.82 -1.40
N VAL A 154 -16.66 -20.85 -1.28
CA VAL A 154 -16.21 -22.24 -1.33
C VAL A 154 -15.51 -22.54 -2.65
N TYR A 155 -16.11 -22.18 -3.80
CA TYR A 155 -15.47 -22.36 -5.10
C TYR A 155 -14.13 -21.63 -5.20
N TYR A 156 -14.06 -20.40 -4.69
CA TYR A 156 -12.83 -19.63 -4.70
C TYR A 156 -11.72 -20.30 -3.87
N ILE A 157 -12.05 -20.75 -2.66
CA ILE A 157 -11.09 -21.47 -1.79
C ILE A 157 -10.65 -22.76 -2.47
N THR A 158 -11.59 -23.55 -3.00
CA THR A 158 -11.28 -24.79 -3.70
C THR A 158 -10.35 -24.53 -4.89
N ASP A 159 -10.67 -23.61 -5.81
CA ASP A 159 -9.80 -23.27 -6.96
C ASP A 159 -8.38 -22.88 -6.52
N TYR A 160 -8.27 -22.15 -5.41
CA TYR A 160 -6.99 -21.71 -4.89
C TYR A 160 -6.19 -22.87 -4.28
N VAL A 161 -6.83 -23.72 -3.48
CA VAL A 161 -6.18 -24.88 -2.84
C VAL A 161 -5.80 -25.95 -3.87
N THR A 162 -6.60 -26.13 -4.91
CA THR A 162 -6.32 -27.08 -5.99
C THR A 162 -5.35 -26.53 -7.05
N LYS A 163 -4.87 -25.29 -6.90
CA LYS A 163 -3.91 -24.70 -7.82
C LYS A 163 -2.53 -25.32 -7.58
N THR A 164 -2.11 -26.23 -8.45
CA THR A 164 -0.74 -26.75 -8.54
C THR A 164 0.16 -25.84 -9.33
#